data_AF-A0A9E0Y661-F1
#
_entry.id   AF-A0A9E0Y661-F1
#
_cell.length_a   1.000
_cell.length_b   1.000
_cell.length_c   1.000
_cell.angle_alpha   90.00
_cell.angle_beta   90.00
_cell.angle_gamma   90.00
#
_symmetry.space_group_name_H-M   'P 1'
#
loop_
_entity.id
_entity.type
_entity.pdbx_description
1 polymer ?
#
loop_
_entity_poly.entity_id
_entity_poly.type
_entity_poly.pdbx_seq_one_letter_code
_entity_poly.pdbx_strand_id
1 'polypeptide(L)' 'MIHFGYLFAFAILVSAAFGVFATGSTKDRLLYGLKLFAQFVGISLILAWVFYFIPW' A
#
# COMPACT_ATOMS: atom_id res chain seq x y z
N MET A 1 10.39 1.99 -14.29
CA MET A 1 9.07 2.51 -13.84
C MET A 1 7.98 1.45 -13.76
N ILE A 2 8.01 0.36 -14.55
CA ILE A 2 6.97 -0.69 -14.51
C ILE A 2 6.79 -1.37 -13.15
N HIS A 3 7.88 -1.54 -12.37
CA HIS A 3 7.83 -2.13 -11.02
C HIS A 3 6.98 -1.32 -10.04
N PHE A 4 7.03 0.02 -10.12
CA PHE A 4 6.17 0.86 -9.31
C PHE A 4 4.69 0.69 -9.70
N GLY A 5 4.41 0.56 -10.99
CA GLY A 5 3.07 0.24 -11.48
C GLY A 5 2.55 -1.10 -10.92
N TYR A 6 3.39 -2.13 -10.90
CA TYR A 6 3.03 -3.42 -10.30
C TYR A 6 2.79 -3.35 -8.79
N LEU A 7 3.65 -2.65 -8.05
CA LEU A 7 3.46 -2.40 -6.63
C LEU A 7 2.10 -1.71 -6.39
N PHE A 8 1.80 -0.67 -7.16
CA PHE A 8 0.59 0.11 -7.00
C PHE A 8 -0.67 -0.72 -7.28
N ALA A 9 -0.69 -1.47 -8.39
CA ALA A 9 -1.79 -2.36 -8.72
C ALA A 9 -1.98 -3.48 -7.68
N PHE A 10 -0.88 -4.10 -7.24
CA PHE A 10 -0.90 -5.11 -6.20
C PHE A 10 -1.43 -4.55 -4.87
N ALA A 11 -0.93 -3.39 -4.44
CA ALA A 11 -1.35 -2.74 -3.21
C ALA A 11 -2.84 -2.39 -3.23
N ILE A 12 -3.39 -1.94 -4.37
CA ILE A 12 -4.84 -1.71 -4.53
C ILE A 12 -5.62 -3.01 -4.33
N LEU A 13 -5.26 -4.09 -5.04
CA LEU A 13 -5.99 -5.35 -4.97
C LEU A 13 -5.97 -5.94 -3.56
N VAL A 14 -4.80 -5.96 -2.93
CA VAL A 14 -4.61 -6.49 -1.57
C VAL A 14 -5.39 -5.65 -0.56
N SER A 15 -5.19 -4.33 -0.56
CA SER A 15 -5.88 -3.45 0.39
C SER A 15 -7.40 -3.50 0.25
N ALA A 16 -7.92 -3.65 -0.97
CA ALA A 16 -9.34 -3.86 -1.21
C ALA A 16 -9.83 -5.21 -0.66
N ALA A 17 -9.13 -6.30 -0.96
CA ALA A 17 -9.49 -7.63 -0.47
C ALA A 17 -9.51 -7.68 1.06
N PHE A 18 -8.44 -7.22 1.71
CA PHE A 18 -8.35 -7.17 3.18
C PHE A 18 -9.35 -6.16 3.78
N GLY A 19 -9.64 -5.05 3.10
CA GLY A 19 -10.67 -4.09 3.50
C GLY A 19 -12.08 -4.68 3.52
N VAL A 20 -12.43 -5.54 2.55
CA VAL A 20 -13.73 -6.23 2.50
C VAL A 20 -13.90 -7.18 3.67
N PHE A 21 -12.84 -7.89 4.08
CA PHE A 21 -12.85 -8.81 5.21
C PHE A 21 -12.69 -8.13 6.58
N ALA A 22 -12.41 -6.82 6.62
CA ALA A 22 -12.24 -6.10 7.87
C ALA A 22 -13.57 -5.98 8.65
N THR A 23 -13.49 -6.12 9.96
CA THR A 23 -14.64 -6.00 10.86
C THR A 23 -14.92 -4.53 11.21
N GLY A 24 -16.18 -4.21 11.53
CA GLY A 24 -16.60 -2.86 11.90
C GLY A 24 -17.53 -2.21 10.88
N SER A 25 -17.71 -0.90 10.99
CA SER A 25 -18.55 -0.11 10.09
C SER A 25 -17.93 0.02 8.70
N THR A 26 -18.72 0.42 7.70
CA THR A 26 -18.22 0.70 6.34
C THR A 26 -17.07 1.71 6.35
N LYS A 27 -17.14 2.71 7.23
CA LYS A 27 -16.08 3.72 7.40
C LYS A 27 -14.79 3.09 7.92
N ASP A 28 -14.90 2.17 8.89
CA ASP A 28 -13.74 1.48 9.46
C ASP A 28 -13.04 0.59 8.43
N ARG A 29 -13.84 -0.12 7.62
CA ARG A 29 -13.34 -0.95 6.51
C ARG A 29 -12.60 -0.14 5.45
N LEU A 30 -13.17 1.01 5.05
CA LEU A 30 -12.54 1.93 4.09
C LEU A 30 -11.24 2.52 4.65
N LEU A 31 -11.25 2.98 5.89
CA LEU A 31 -10.05 3.51 6.55
C LEU A 31 -8.97 2.43 6.72
N TYR A 32 -9.36 1.21 7.03
CA TYR A 32 -8.44 0.08 7.14
C TYR A 32 -7.77 -0.22 5.80
N GLY A 33 -8.56 -0.37 4.72
CA GLY A 33 -8.02 -0.56 3.37
C GLY A 33 -7.08 0.57 2.96
N LEU A 34 -7.48 1.83 3.18
CA LEU A 34 -6.65 2.99 2.85
C LEU A 34 -5.32 3.00 3.63
N LYS A 35 -5.35 2.66 4.92
CA LYS A 35 -4.13 2.51 5.73
C LYS A 35 -3.23 1.40 5.19
N LEU A 36 -3.81 0.25 4.84
CA LEU A 36 -3.06 -0.90 4.33
C LEU A 36 -2.37 -0.57 3.00
N PHE A 37 -3.10 0.11 2.09
CA PHE A 37 -2.56 0.62 0.84
C PHE A 37 -1.38 1.58 1.08
N ALA A 38 -1.58 2.57 1.95
CA ALA A 38 -0.55 3.55 2.30
C ALA A 38 0.68 2.89 2.93
N GLN A 39 0.50 1.86 3.76
CA GLN A 39 1.60 1.07 4.32
C GLN A 39 2.38 0.35 3.22
N PHE A 40 1.72 -0.36 2.29
CA PHE A 40 2.40 -1.04 1.19
C PHE A 40 3.23 -0.09 0.33
N VAL A 41 2.61 1.01 -0.13
CA VAL A 41 3.28 1.97 -1.00
C VAL A 41 4.37 2.72 -0.24
N GLY A 42 4.04 3.27 0.94
CA GLY A 42 4.96 4.07 1.74
C GLY A 42 6.18 3.31 2.22
N ILE A 43 6.00 2.09 2.77
CA ILE A 43 7.11 1.26 3.22
C ILE A 43 7.99 0.86 2.03
N SER A 44 7.39 0.50 0.90
CA SER A 44 8.17 0.14 -0.29
C SER A 44 8.98 1.33 -0.84
N LEU A 45 8.43 2.55 -0.78
CA LEU A 45 9.16 3.76 -1.16
C LEU A 45 10.31 4.07 -0.18
N ILE A 46 10.07 3.93 1.13
CA ILE A 46 11.13 4.07 2.14
C ILE A 46 12.23 3.03 1.90
N LEU A 47 11.87 1.77 1.66
CA LEU A 47 12.83 0.71 1.34
C LEU A 47 13.59 0.98 0.04
N ALA A 48 12.91 1.46 -1.00
CA ALA A 48 13.55 1.85 -2.24
C ALA A 48 14.58 2.96 -1.99
N TRP A 49 14.24 3.96 -1.17
CA TRP A 49 15.17 5.02 -0.78
C TRP A 49 16.36 4.50 0.04
N VAL A 50 16.14 3.59 0.99
CA VAL A 50 17.23 3.00 1.79
C VAL A 50 18.15 2.13 0.95
N PHE A 51 17.59 1.26 0.09
CA PHE A 51 18.37 0.29 -0.68
C PHE A 51 19.02 0.88 -1.92
N TYR A 52 18.34 1.81 -2.59
CA TYR A 52 18.93 2.66 -3.61
C TYR A 52 19.15 4.03 -2.99
N PHE A 53 20.01 4.12 -1.97
CA PHE A 53 20.42 5.39 -1.40
C PHE A 53 21.09 6.23 -2.49
N ILE A 54 20.31 7.02 -3.23
CA ILE A 54 20.79 7.96 -4.22
C ILE A 54 21.13 9.23 -3.43
N PRO A 55 22.40 9.66 -3.35
CA PRO A 55 22.75 10.86 -2.60
C PRO A 55 22.40 12.16 -3.34
N TRP A 56 21.69 12.11 -4.48
CA TRP A 56 21.20 13.26 -5.26
C TRP A 56 20.17 12.84 -6.30
#